data_AF-A0A935QZ62-F1
#
_entry.id   AF-A0A935QZ62-F1
#
_cell.length_a   1.000
_cell.length_b   1.000
_cell.length_c   1.000
_cell.angle_alpha   90.00
_cell.angle_beta   90.00
_cell.angle_gamma   90.00
#
_symmetry.space_group_name_H-M   'P 1'
#
loop_
_entity.id
_entity.type
_entity.pdbx_description
1 polymer ?
#
loop_
_entity_poly.entity_id
_entity_poly.type
_entity_poly.pdbx_seq_one_letter_code
_entity_poly.pdbx_strand_id
1 'polypeptide(L)'
;MSPPPPLAATLRASPAAPAAPRSVCAAAFHPAPKPVGWRLPSPPALAPSSPQAPPRWLRPGEAVNVAGYTIAGGMLYVGSRLPALAAYRDVEPALIDPGLPARTGPNSRSGEGMGYWPSYSGISPEHRAGYLEWLATGRSDPDAYIGYVFLYFYGLERRALNTDPADKADVEELAQLVAEVRRLQQIYGQNGSFGGYSASFLSICRIQAGDAVGALRATMFGWEIPPDVRLRLGRHASTKVPVPAELAFGWACNLPSAPRRTPATRCEPEFRELFELRYAAVYGQGVVLKNQGPKLKIDYRPASPGFGGSLTLKVPDVRDVSNANASVGEALAALASDCVDSLDAYSRWLGRNAQGDASALAGVALLPKELLHRHGAPALADLRQWLDRYVPAGEPVVAGAAEVLARWQPGGAAKVGKADATALVTFLEKLGIGIEPDVRFGGPAPSPQGQIALFRLEGGGAAPTAEYSGITTLMRFAAAVAGADGVAEAESRFLREHVAGALGLAAGERRRLEANAAWLLTEPPSPAALKKAAAALTAPPRRRGAVYGLRSGR
;
A
#
# COMPACT_ATOMS: atom_id res chain seq x y z
N MET A 1 17.37 4.20 -40.45
CA MET A 1 18.64 4.28 -39.71
C MET A 1 18.94 2.89 -39.17
N SER A 2 19.99 2.28 -39.69
CA SER A 2 20.38 0.89 -39.42
C SER A 2 20.79 0.68 -37.96
N PRO A 3 20.50 -0.50 -37.38
CA PRO A 3 21.04 -0.89 -36.08
C PRO A 3 22.54 -1.26 -36.21
N PRO A 4 23.39 -0.94 -35.22
CA PRO A 4 24.73 -1.48 -35.17
C PRO A 4 24.73 -2.98 -34.77
N PRO A 5 25.65 -3.79 -35.33
CA PRO A 5 25.80 -5.22 -35.04
C PRO A 5 26.63 -5.49 -33.76
N PRO A 6 26.66 -6.74 -33.27
CA PRO A 6 27.25 -7.12 -31.99
C PRO A 6 28.76 -7.40 -32.11
N LEU A 7 29.53 -7.08 -31.06
CA LEU A 7 30.93 -7.50 -30.96
C LEU A 7 31.04 -8.82 -30.18
N ALA A 8 31.66 -9.78 -30.86
CA ALA A 8 31.99 -11.11 -30.41
C ALA A 8 33.15 -11.12 -29.39
N ALA A 9 33.21 -12.20 -28.63
CA ALA A 9 34.24 -12.54 -27.66
C ALA A 9 35.60 -12.85 -28.29
N THR A 10 36.69 -12.52 -27.57
CA THR A 10 37.97 -13.23 -27.66
C THR A 10 38.68 -13.28 -26.31
N LEU A 11 39.07 -14.50 -25.92
CA LEU A 11 39.99 -14.87 -24.85
C LEU A 11 41.45 -14.74 -25.35
N ARG A 12 42.36 -14.17 -24.54
CA ARG A 12 43.56 -14.85 -23.97
C ARG A 12 44.71 -13.91 -23.51
N ALA A 13 45.36 -14.42 -22.46
CA ALA A 13 46.79 -14.40 -22.10
C ALA A 13 47.43 -13.18 -21.41
N SER A 14 47.92 -13.44 -20.17
CA SER A 14 48.93 -12.67 -19.44
C SER A 14 50.29 -12.66 -20.13
N PRO A 15 51.15 -11.69 -19.78
CA PRO A 15 52.45 -12.09 -19.24
C PRO A 15 53.00 -11.23 -18.06
N ALA A 16 53.69 -11.95 -17.17
CA ALA A 16 54.94 -11.67 -16.45
C ALA A 16 55.16 -10.38 -15.61
N ALA A 17 55.58 -10.62 -14.36
CA ALA A 17 56.18 -9.68 -13.42
C ALA A 17 57.62 -9.26 -13.80
N PRO A 18 58.13 -8.13 -13.27
CA PRO A 18 59.57 -7.91 -13.17
C PRO A 18 60.09 -7.94 -11.72
N ALA A 19 61.32 -8.44 -11.62
CA ALA A 19 62.09 -8.71 -10.40
C ALA A 19 62.95 -7.52 -9.93
N ALA A 20 63.30 -7.52 -8.64
CA ALA A 20 64.49 -6.86 -8.06
C ALA A 20 65.79 -7.54 -8.60
N PRO A 21 67.04 -7.00 -8.50
CA PRO A 21 67.71 -6.44 -7.30
C PRO A 21 68.68 -5.25 -7.63
N ARG A 22 69.42 -4.59 -6.72
CA ARG A 22 70.65 -5.04 -6.01
C ARG A 22 71.17 -4.03 -4.97
N SER A 23 71.77 -4.60 -3.94
CA SER A 23 72.55 -4.05 -2.83
C SER A 23 73.97 -3.62 -3.23
N VAL A 24 74.55 -2.62 -2.54
CA VAL A 24 76.01 -2.51 -2.31
C VAL A 24 76.34 -1.99 -0.89
N CYS A 25 77.23 -2.76 -0.25
CA CYS A 25 78.01 -2.77 1.00
C CYS A 25 78.25 -1.54 1.92
N ALA A 26 77.93 -1.76 3.21
CA ALA A 26 78.75 -1.85 4.44
C ALA A 26 80.07 -1.04 4.64
N ALA A 27 80.18 -0.41 5.83
CA ALA A 27 81.41 -0.37 6.64
C ALA A 27 81.18 -0.08 8.14
N ALA A 28 81.80 -0.93 8.98
CA ALA A 28 82.36 -0.77 10.33
C ALA A 28 81.51 -0.45 11.59
N PHE A 29 81.54 -1.40 12.54
CA PHE A 29 81.18 -1.30 13.96
C PHE A 29 82.24 -0.54 14.79
N HIS A 30 81.83 0.18 15.85
CA HIS A 30 82.51 0.39 17.16
C HIS A 30 81.48 0.97 18.19
N PRO A 31 81.74 0.95 19.52
CA PRO A 31 80.78 0.52 20.54
C PRO A 31 79.93 1.63 21.23
N ALA A 32 78.91 1.18 21.96
CA ALA A 32 77.90 1.97 22.66
C ALA A 32 78.42 2.83 23.84
N PRO A 33 77.88 4.05 24.05
CA PRO A 33 77.94 4.74 25.33
C PRO A 33 76.77 4.33 26.25
N LYS A 34 77.04 4.24 27.56
CA LYS A 34 76.11 3.88 28.64
C LYS A 34 74.97 4.92 28.80
N PRO A 35 73.78 4.51 29.28
CA PRO A 35 72.61 5.37 29.35
C PRO A 35 72.70 6.38 30.50
N VAL A 36 72.42 7.65 30.22
CA VAL A 36 72.09 8.66 31.23
C VAL A 36 70.57 8.61 31.43
N GLY A 37 70.15 8.24 32.64
CA GLY A 37 68.77 7.94 32.97
C GLY A 37 67.86 9.17 32.98
N TRP A 38 66.83 9.14 32.13
CA TRP A 38 65.60 9.87 32.34
C TRP A 38 64.50 8.84 32.63
N ARG A 39 64.12 8.72 33.91
CA ARG A 39 62.92 7.94 34.29
C ARG A 39 61.70 8.70 33.78
N LEU A 40 61.01 8.14 32.79
CA LEU A 40 59.61 8.48 32.55
C LEU A 40 58.79 7.99 33.77
N PRO A 41 57.86 8.78 34.30
CA PRO A 41 56.95 8.31 35.33
C PRO A 41 56.16 7.11 34.79
N SER A 42 56.04 6.06 35.60
CA SER A 42 55.22 4.90 35.27
C SER A 42 53.80 5.34 34.93
N PRO A 43 53.18 4.78 33.87
CA PRO A 43 51.76 5.02 33.63
C PRO A 43 50.97 4.59 34.88
N PRO A 44 49.93 5.34 35.28
CA PRO A 44 49.09 4.92 36.39
C PRO A 44 48.53 3.53 36.08
N ALA A 45 48.57 2.65 37.08
CA ALA A 45 48.04 1.30 36.98
C ALA A 45 46.63 1.36 36.38
N LEU A 46 46.41 0.60 35.30
CA LEU A 46 45.08 0.32 34.78
C LEU A 46 44.21 -0.12 35.95
N ALA A 47 43.11 0.61 36.19
CA ALA A 47 42.10 0.20 37.15
C ALA A 47 41.70 -1.25 36.87
N PRO A 48 41.45 -2.07 37.91
CA PRO A 48 41.05 -3.45 37.72
C PRO A 48 39.82 -3.51 36.83
N SER A 49 39.88 -4.34 35.78
CA SER A 49 38.75 -4.68 34.94
C SER A 49 37.55 -5.03 35.81
N SER A 50 36.42 -4.34 35.61
CA SER A 50 35.15 -4.72 36.23
C SER A 50 34.92 -6.23 36.06
N PRO A 51 34.38 -6.93 37.08
CA PRO A 51 34.14 -8.36 36.99
C PRO A 51 33.35 -8.69 35.72
N GLN A 52 33.84 -9.68 34.96
CA GLN A 52 33.23 -10.17 33.72
C GLN A 52 31.82 -10.70 34.03
N ALA A 53 30.81 -9.85 33.86
CA ALA A 53 29.43 -10.25 34.04
C ALA A 53 29.07 -11.27 32.94
N PRO A 54 28.53 -12.45 33.30
CA PRO A 54 28.10 -13.43 32.31
C PRO A 54 27.06 -12.79 31.37
N PRO A 55 27.09 -13.14 30.07
CA PRO A 55 26.12 -12.60 29.13
C PRO A 55 24.71 -12.98 29.58
N ARG A 56 23.81 -12.00 29.61
CA ARG A 56 22.39 -12.26 29.85
C ARG A 56 21.53 -11.51 28.87
N TRP A 57 20.41 -12.12 28.53
CA TRP A 57 19.31 -11.45 27.87
C TRP A 57 18.52 -10.63 28.90
N LEU A 58 18.32 -9.35 28.62
CA LEU A 58 17.44 -8.47 29.36
C LEU A 58 16.03 -8.62 28.79
N ARG A 59 15.08 -9.07 29.61
CA ARG A 59 13.69 -9.20 29.18
C ARG A 59 13.04 -7.84 28.91
N PRO A 60 11.90 -7.81 28.20
CA PRO A 60 11.14 -6.58 27.99
C PRO A 60 10.87 -5.82 29.29
N GLY A 61 11.22 -4.53 29.31
CA GLY A 61 11.05 -3.67 30.48
C GLY A 61 12.12 -3.80 31.57
N GLU A 62 13.10 -4.70 31.43
CA GLU A 62 14.25 -4.72 32.33
C GLU A 62 15.21 -3.57 32.03
N ALA A 63 15.58 -2.83 33.09
CA ALA A 63 16.50 -1.72 32.98
C ALA A 63 17.96 -2.14 33.20
N VAL A 64 18.89 -1.44 32.55
CA VAL A 64 20.33 -1.59 32.74
C VAL A 64 21.03 -0.24 32.64
N ASN A 65 22.13 -0.06 33.38
CA ASN A 65 23.05 1.06 33.18
C ASN A 65 24.32 0.58 32.47
N VAL A 66 24.65 1.20 31.34
CA VAL A 66 25.87 0.90 30.58
C VAL A 66 26.56 2.22 30.23
N ALA A 67 27.81 2.37 30.66
CA ALA A 67 28.63 3.56 30.40
C ALA A 67 27.92 4.90 30.72
N GLY A 68 27.09 4.94 31.78
CA GLY A 68 26.34 6.12 32.20
C GLY A 68 24.96 6.29 31.55
N TYR A 69 24.62 5.47 30.56
CA TYR A 69 23.30 5.47 29.92
C TYR A 69 22.34 4.52 30.63
N THR A 70 21.16 5.02 31.02
CA THR A 70 20.09 4.19 31.59
C THR A 70 19.15 3.75 30.49
N ILE A 71 19.12 2.45 30.21
CA ILE A 71 18.29 1.85 29.18
C ILE A 71 17.16 1.09 29.88
N ALA A 72 15.92 1.55 29.76
CA ALA A 72 14.77 1.00 30.50
C ALA A 72 13.96 -0.06 29.73
N GLY A 73 14.18 -0.18 28.41
CA GLY A 73 13.32 -0.98 27.54
C GLY A 73 13.63 -2.48 27.47
N GLY A 74 14.79 -2.92 27.99
CA GLY A 74 15.28 -4.29 27.82
C GLY A 74 15.37 -4.73 26.36
N MET A 75 15.20 -6.04 26.12
CA MET A 75 15.35 -6.73 24.83
C MET A 75 16.77 -6.67 24.26
N LEU A 76 17.76 -6.88 25.12
CA LEU A 76 19.18 -6.68 24.80
C LEU A 76 20.02 -7.80 25.39
N TYR A 77 21.07 -8.19 24.68
CA TYR A 77 22.13 -9.01 25.25
C TYR A 77 23.19 -8.11 25.88
N VAL A 78 23.48 -8.30 27.18
CA VAL A 78 24.50 -7.54 27.92
C VAL A 78 25.44 -8.47 28.65
N GLY A 79 26.75 -8.24 28.54
CA GLY A 79 27.79 -8.97 29.29
C GLY A 79 29.12 -8.98 28.56
N SER A 80 30.12 -9.63 29.16
CA SER A 80 31.50 -9.55 28.67
C SER A 80 31.81 -10.44 27.46
N ARG A 81 31.09 -11.56 27.29
CA ARG A 81 31.29 -12.46 26.14
C ARG A 81 30.08 -13.34 25.91
N LEU A 82 29.55 -13.34 24.69
CA LEU A 82 28.51 -14.24 24.19
C LEU A 82 28.95 -14.76 22.83
N PRO A 83 29.12 -16.08 22.64
CA PRO A 83 29.48 -16.64 21.35
C PRO A 83 28.43 -16.33 20.28
N ALA A 84 28.88 -15.99 19.07
CA ALA A 84 27.98 -15.96 17.92
C ALA A 84 27.46 -17.37 17.62
N LEU A 85 26.30 -17.45 16.95
CA LEU A 85 25.75 -18.75 16.53
C LEU A 85 26.62 -19.42 15.45
N ALA A 86 27.27 -18.62 14.60
CA ALA A 86 28.23 -19.08 13.62
C ALA A 86 29.58 -19.39 14.27
N ALA A 87 30.04 -20.64 14.16
CA ALA A 87 31.28 -21.10 14.76
C ALA A 87 32.55 -20.33 14.32
N TYR A 88 32.52 -19.70 13.13
CA TYR A 88 33.66 -18.92 12.62
C TYR A 88 33.71 -17.48 13.16
N ARG A 89 32.70 -17.05 13.92
CA ARG A 89 32.64 -15.73 14.55
C ARG A 89 32.70 -15.90 16.07
N ASP A 90 33.61 -15.17 16.70
CA ASP A 90 33.87 -15.33 18.14
C ASP A 90 32.78 -14.68 19.01
N VAL A 91 32.39 -13.43 18.73
CA VAL A 91 31.46 -12.67 19.57
C VAL A 91 30.18 -12.32 18.82
N GLU A 92 29.04 -12.47 19.49
CA GLU A 92 27.72 -12.07 19.02
C GLU A 92 27.68 -10.56 18.68
N PRO A 93 27.36 -10.17 17.43
CA PRO A 93 27.32 -8.77 17.02
C PRO A 93 26.45 -7.86 17.88
N ALA A 94 25.34 -8.39 18.42
CA ALA A 94 24.38 -7.66 19.24
C ALA A 94 24.77 -7.50 20.72
N LEU A 95 25.85 -8.16 21.17
CA LEU A 95 26.24 -8.15 22.59
C LEU A 95 26.77 -6.78 23.00
N ILE A 96 26.07 -6.13 23.93
CA ILE A 96 26.55 -4.93 24.61
C ILE A 96 27.51 -5.35 25.70
N ASP A 97 28.79 -5.07 25.52
CA ASP A 97 29.83 -5.26 26.53
C ASP A 97 30.01 -3.97 27.37
N PRO A 98 29.65 -3.96 28.66
CA PRO A 98 29.84 -2.80 29.52
C PRO A 98 31.31 -2.45 29.79
N GLY A 99 32.25 -3.37 29.53
CA GLY A 99 33.68 -3.15 29.67
C GLY A 99 34.29 -2.34 28.52
N LEU A 100 33.58 -2.17 27.40
CA LEU A 100 34.07 -1.40 26.26
C LEU A 100 33.77 0.10 26.43
N PRO A 101 34.73 0.99 26.11
CA PRO A 101 34.54 2.42 26.26
C PRO A 101 33.47 2.94 25.30
N ALA A 102 32.63 3.84 25.80
CA ALA A 102 31.72 4.68 25.05
C ALA A 102 32.05 6.16 25.34
N ARG A 103 32.23 6.99 24.31
CA ARG A 103 32.64 8.39 24.45
C ARG A 103 31.93 9.26 23.42
N THR A 104 31.12 10.22 23.84
CA THR A 104 30.42 11.13 22.92
C THR A 104 31.41 11.93 22.06
N GLY A 105 31.05 12.13 20.80
CA GLY A 105 31.80 12.90 19.80
C GLY A 105 30.91 13.32 18.62
N PRO A 106 31.46 14.06 17.63
CA PRO A 106 30.71 14.61 16.50
C PRO A 106 29.93 13.57 15.67
N ASN A 107 30.43 12.35 15.55
CA ASN A 107 29.86 11.26 14.74
C ASN A 107 29.01 10.28 15.55
N SER A 108 28.80 10.55 16.85
CA SER A 108 28.01 9.67 17.71
C SER A 108 26.61 9.44 17.15
N ARG A 109 25.93 10.47 16.63
CA ARG A 109 24.55 10.33 16.12
C ARG A 109 24.49 10.02 14.64
N SER A 110 25.42 10.55 13.84
CA SER A 110 25.42 10.39 12.38
C SER A 110 25.80 8.98 11.92
N GLY A 111 26.56 8.24 12.74
CA GLY A 111 27.12 6.95 12.36
C GLY A 111 28.17 7.04 11.24
N GLU A 112 28.68 8.24 10.94
CA GLU A 112 29.71 8.41 9.92
C GLU A 112 30.95 7.56 10.23
N GLY A 113 31.44 6.82 9.24
CA GLY A 113 32.54 5.88 9.40
C GLY A 113 32.17 4.52 10.04
N MET A 114 30.88 4.29 10.36
CA MET A 114 30.41 2.99 10.83
C MET A 114 30.29 2.01 9.66
N GLY A 115 30.79 0.78 9.85
CA GLY A 115 30.72 -0.27 8.83
C GLY A 115 29.28 -0.73 8.57
N TYR A 116 29.03 -1.23 7.36
CA TYR A 116 27.69 -1.64 6.90
C TYR A 116 27.08 -2.77 7.75
N TRP A 117 27.89 -3.73 8.21
CA TRP A 117 27.48 -4.84 9.08
C TRP A 117 28.18 -4.72 10.44
N PRO A 118 27.72 -3.80 11.29
CA PRO A 118 28.40 -3.48 12.54
C PRO A 118 28.32 -4.62 13.56
N SER A 119 29.26 -4.65 14.49
CA SER A 119 29.12 -5.34 15.78
C SER A 119 29.39 -4.33 16.89
N TYR A 120 28.72 -4.46 18.04
CA TYR A 120 28.96 -3.56 19.17
C TYR A 120 30.44 -3.57 19.60
N SER A 121 31.07 -4.74 19.59
CA SER A 121 32.50 -4.88 19.88
C SER A 121 33.42 -4.23 18.83
N GLY A 122 33.00 -4.19 17.56
CA GLY A 122 33.81 -3.69 16.44
C GLY A 122 33.64 -2.20 16.13
N ILE A 123 32.58 -1.57 16.61
CA ILE A 123 32.31 -0.14 16.36
C ILE A 123 33.14 0.74 17.31
N SER A 124 33.39 1.99 16.92
CA SER A 124 34.21 2.91 17.69
C SER A 124 33.55 3.26 19.05
N PRO A 125 34.33 3.73 20.05
CA PRO A 125 33.75 4.23 21.31
C PRO A 125 32.70 5.32 21.10
N GLU A 126 32.87 6.12 20.04
CA GLU A 126 31.95 7.17 19.65
C GLU A 126 30.62 6.62 19.13
N HIS A 127 30.66 5.63 18.25
CA HIS A 127 29.45 4.97 17.76
C HIS A 127 28.75 4.16 18.86
N ARG A 128 29.48 3.61 19.83
CA ARG A 128 28.87 2.97 21.02
C ARG A 128 28.08 3.98 21.84
N ALA A 129 28.61 5.18 22.06
CA ALA A 129 27.89 6.24 22.77
C ALA A 129 26.59 6.62 22.06
N GLY A 130 26.63 6.78 20.73
CA GLY A 130 25.44 7.02 19.91
C GLY A 130 24.39 5.93 19.99
N TYR A 131 24.83 4.66 19.88
CA TYR A 131 23.94 3.51 20.00
C TYR A 131 23.28 3.44 21.40
N LEU A 132 24.06 3.62 22.46
CA LEU A 132 23.57 3.62 23.84
C LEU A 132 22.63 4.81 24.12
N GLU A 133 22.91 5.98 23.54
CA GLU A 133 22.02 7.15 23.60
C GLU A 133 20.67 6.83 22.94
N TRP A 134 20.68 6.29 21.72
CA TRP A 134 19.45 5.91 21.01
C TRP A 134 18.62 4.85 21.75
N LEU A 135 19.29 3.87 22.39
CA LEU A 135 18.63 2.90 23.26
C LEU A 135 17.99 3.57 24.50
N ALA A 136 18.71 4.51 25.12
CA ALA A 136 18.26 5.21 26.33
C ALA A 136 17.11 6.19 26.05
N THR A 137 17.04 6.77 24.85
CA THR A 137 15.99 7.71 24.42
C THR A 137 14.78 7.02 23.78
N GLY A 138 14.62 5.72 24.00
CA GLY A 138 13.39 4.99 23.66
C GLY A 138 13.34 4.43 22.24
N ARG A 139 14.45 4.47 21.49
CA ARG A 139 14.56 3.83 20.15
C ARG A 139 13.49 4.36 19.17
N SER A 140 13.24 5.67 19.20
CA SER A 140 12.11 6.29 18.49
C SER A 140 12.49 7.49 17.63
N ASP A 141 13.75 7.91 17.61
CA ASP A 141 14.21 9.00 16.76
C ASP A 141 14.14 8.58 15.27
N PRO A 142 13.28 9.21 14.44
CA PRO A 142 13.13 8.84 13.03
C PRO A 142 14.39 9.09 12.19
N ASP A 143 15.27 9.99 12.65
CA ASP A 143 16.52 10.36 11.97
C ASP A 143 17.72 9.55 12.48
N ALA A 144 17.49 8.56 13.36
CA ALA A 144 18.54 7.70 13.88
C ALA A 144 19.32 7.00 12.75
N TYR A 145 20.65 6.94 12.89
CA TYR A 145 21.48 6.18 11.97
C TYR A 145 21.04 4.71 11.93
N ILE A 146 20.70 4.21 10.74
CA ILE A 146 20.07 2.90 10.56
C ILE A 146 20.92 1.73 11.08
N GLY A 147 22.25 1.88 11.14
CA GLY A 147 23.15 0.87 11.71
C GLY A 147 22.89 0.60 13.20
N TYR A 148 22.39 1.59 13.96
CA TYR A 148 21.98 1.40 15.36
C TYR A 148 20.71 0.56 15.46
N VAL A 149 19.74 0.80 14.57
CA VAL A 149 18.53 -0.01 14.47
C VAL A 149 18.87 -1.46 14.13
N PHE A 150 19.81 -1.68 13.20
CA PHE A 150 20.29 -3.03 12.85
C PHE A 150 21.01 -3.73 14.00
N LEU A 151 21.91 -3.06 14.72
CA LEU A 151 22.58 -3.64 15.89
C LEU A 151 21.59 -4.15 16.94
N TYR A 152 20.54 -3.37 17.19
CA TYR A 152 19.47 -3.77 18.10
C TYR A 152 18.66 -4.94 17.54
N PHE A 153 18.26 -4.85 16.26
CA PHE A 153 17.51 -5.89 15.56
C PHE A 153 18.23 -7.24 15.55
N TYR A 154 19.57 -7.26 15.48
CA TYR A 154 20.36 -8.49 15.57
C TYR A 154 20.09 -9.28 16.86
N GLY A 155 19.92 -8.59 17.98
CA GLY A 155 19.60 -9.21 19.26
C GLY A 155 18.20 -9.81 19.29
N LEU A 156 17.22 -9.10 18.74
CA LEU A 156 15.83 -9.60 18.61
C LEU A 156 15.79 -10.85 17.71
N GLU A 157 16.51 -10.78 16.59
CA GLU A 157 16.59 -11.85 15.61
C GLU A 157 17.24 -13.10 16.20
N ARG A 158 18.36 -12.94 16.93
CA ARG A 158 18.99 -14.03 17.69
C ARG A 158 17.99 -14.65 18.66
N ARG A 159 17.37 -13.85 19.53
CA ARG A 159 16.49 -14.34 20.60
C ARG A 159 15.31 -15.15 20.07
N ALA A 160 14.72 -14.70 18.97
CA ALA A 160 13.60 -15.39 18.33
C ALA A 160 13.99 -16.68 17.58
N LEU A 161 15.16 -16.67 16.91
CA LEU A 161 15.55 -17.74 15.99
C LEU A 161 16.59 -18.72 16.55
N ASN A 162 17.11 -18.48 17.75
CA ASN A 162 18.04 -19.39 18.40
C ASN A 162 17.41 -20.79 18.54
N THR A 163 18.21 -21.83 18.33
CA THR A 163 17.81 -23.22 18.47
C THR A 163 18.05 -23.77 19.87
N ASP A 164 18.90 -23.13 20.67
CA ASP A 164 19.10 -23.47 22.08
C ASP A 164 17.83 -23.18 22.89
N PRO A 165 17.13 -24.20 23.44
CA PRO A 165 15.91 -23.99 24.22
C PRO A 165 16.09 -23.08 25.44
N ALA A 166 17.30 -22.99 26.01
CA ALA A 166 17.56 -22.13 27.16
C ALA A 166 17.63 -20.64 26.79
N ASP A 167 17.97 -20.32 25.54
CA ASP A 167 18.12 -18.95 25.03
C ASP A 167 17.10 -18.60 23.94
N LYS A 168 16.13 -19.48 23.67
CA LYS A 168 15.06 -19.24 22.72
C LYS A 168 13.87 -18.55 23.39
N ALA A 169 13.29 -17.56 22.73
CA ALA A 169 12.04 -16.95 23.16
C ALA A 169 10.91 -17.97 23.25
N ASP A 170 10.15 -17.93 24.34
CA ASP A 170 8.85 -18.57 24.41
C ASP A 170 7.81 -17.79 23.57
N VAL A 171 6.58 -18.30 23.51
CA VAL A 171 5.52 -17.73 22.67
C VAL A 171 5.14 -16.31 23.09
N GLU A 172 5.13 -16.02 24.39
CA GLU A 172 4.76 -14.71 24.93
C GLU A 172 5.86 -13.68 24.64
N GLU A 173 7.11 -14.03 24.91
CA GLU A 173 8.26 -13.19 24.59
C GLU A 173 8.36 -12.96 23.08
N LEU A 174 8.12 -13.99 22.26
CA LEU A 174 8.12 -13.84 20.80
C LEU A 174 7.05 -12.86 20.31
N ALA A 175 5.87 -12.83 20.94
CA ALA A 175 4.84 -11.83 20.63
C ALA A 175 5.30 -10.40 20.96
N GLN A 176 6.03 -10.22 22.07
CA GLN A 176 6.63 -8.93 22.45
C GLN A 176 7.74 -8.50 21.48
N LEU A 177 8.60 -9.43 21.04
CA LEU A 177 9.62 -9.18 20.00
C LEU A 177 8.97 -8.76 18.67
N VAL A 178 7.91 -9.45 18.25
CA VAL A 178 7.14 -9.12 17.04
C VAL A 178 6.51 -7.73 17.15
N ALA A 179 5.94 -7.38 18.30
CA ALA A 179 5.38 -6.05 18.54
C ALA A 179 6.44 -4.96 18.43
N GLU A 180 7.64 -5.19 18.98
CA GLU A 180 8.75 -4.24 18.89
C GLU A 180 9.24 -4.08 17.44
N VAL A 181 9.40 -5.17 16.69
CA VAL A 181 9.81 -5.08 15.27
C VAL A 181 8.77 -4.35 14.43
N ARG A 182 7.47 -4.53 14.70
CA ARG A 182 6.40 -3.75 14.04
C ARG A 182 6.49 -2.27 14.39
N ARG A 183 6.77 -1.91 15.65
CA ARG A 183 6.99 -0.52 16.07
C ARG A 183 8.19 0.08 15.32
N LEU A 184 9.30 -0.66 15.21
CA LEU A 184 10.46 -0.21 14.43
C LEU A 184 10.13 -0.07 12.93
N GLN A 185 9.32 -0.94 12.35
CA GLN A 185 8.87 -0.80 10.96
C GLN A 185 8.04 0.46 10.72
N GLN A 186 7.23 0.89 11.69
CA GLN A 186 6.46 2.14 11.57
C GLN A 186 7.37 3.37 11.47
N ILE A 187 8.55 3.32 12.10
CA ILE A 187 9.51 4.43 12.14
C ILE A 187 10.50 4.33 10.98
N TYR A 188 11.10 3.16 10.78
CA TYR A 188 12.26 2.95 9.90
C TYR A 188 11.95 2.11 8.65
N GLY A 189 10.72 1.64 8.46
CA GLY A 189 10.35 0.71 7.39
C GLY A 189 10.51 1.24 5.97
N GLN A 190 10.63 2.58 5.80
CA GLN A 190 10.93 3.21 4.51
C GLN A 190 12.38 2.95 4.06
N ASN A 191 13.28 2.60 4.98
CA ASN A 191 14.60 2.12 4.61
C ASN A 191 14.48 0.73 3.97
N GLY A 192 14.77 0.62 2.66
CA GLY A 192 14.54 -0.60 1.90
C GLY A 192 15.21 -1.85 2.48
N SER A 193 16.42 -1.72 3.03
CA SER A 193 17.11 -2.85 3.67
C SER A 193 16.40 -3.27 4.95
N PHE A 194 16.14 -2.34 5.87
CA PHE A 194 15.49 -2.65 7.13
C PHE A 194 14.07 -3.17 6.93
N GLY A 195 13.30 -2.55 6.04
CA GLY A 195 11.96 -2.99 5.65
C GLY A 195 11.94 -4.43 5.16
N GLY A 196 12.88 -4.82 4.29
CA GLY A 196 12.99 -6.19 3.78
C GLY A 196 13.36 -7.24 4.84
N TYR A 197 14.38 -6.97 5.66
CA TYR A 197 14.81 -7.88 6.72
C TYR A 197 13.74 -8.05 7.80
N SER A 198 13.18 -6.94 8.30
CA SER A 198 12.13 -6.97 9.31
C SER A 198 10.86 -7.68 8.81
N ALA A 199 10.46 -7.47 7.55
CA ALA A 199 9.34 -8.19 6.94
C ALA A 199 9.57 -9.71 6.90
N SER A 200 10.76 -10.12 6.46
CA SER A 200 11.15 -11.53 6.41
C SER A 200 11.16 -12.15 7.80
N PHE A 201 11.71 -11.44 8.80
CA PHE A 201 11.73 -11.86 10.19
C PHE A 201 10.33 -12.11 10.74
N LEU A 202 9.43 -11.13 10.56
CA LEU A 202 8.04 -11.25 10.98
C LEU A 202 7.35 -12.47 10.35
N SER A 203 7.60 -12.73 9.07
CA SER A 203 7.10 -13.92 8.37
C SER A 203 7.57 -15.22 9.04
N ILE A 204 8.84 -15.31 9.45
CA ILE A 204 9.36 -16.47 10.20
C ILE A 204 8.73 -16.60 11.59
N CYS A 205 8.56 -15.50 12.33
CA CYS A 205 7.88 -15.54 13.62
C CYS A 205 6.42 -16.03 13.49
N ARG A 206 5.72 -15.64 12.41
CA ARG A 206 4.38 -16.15 12.08
C ARG A 206 4.35 -17.65 11.91
N ILE A 207 5.37 -18.19 11.24
CA ILE A 207 5.48 -19.62 10.98
C ILE A 207 5.71 -20.39 12.28
N GLN A 208 6.53 -19.85 13.18
CA GLN A 208 6.87 -20.49 14.46
C GLN A 208 5.71 -20.51 15.47
N ALA A 209 4.98 -19.39 15.61
CA ALA A 209 3.99 -19.22 16.67
C ALA A 209 2.54 -19.04 16.18
N GLY A 210 2.30 -19.05 14.88
CA GLY A 210 0.95 -18.96 14.31
C GLY A 210 0.20 -17.70 14.77
N ASP A 211 -1.03 -17.88 15.22
CA ASP A 211 -1.90 -16.81 15.71
C ASP A 211 -1.48 -16.15 17.02
N ALA A 212 -0.58 -16.78 17.78
CA ALA A 212 -0.12 -16.23 19.05
C ALA A 212 0.69 -14.93 18.91
N VAL A 213 1.34 -14.71 17.75
CA VAL A 213 2.04 -13.43 17.44
C VAL A 213 1.12 -12.38 16.82
N GLY A 214 -0.20 -12.61 16.89
CA GLY A 214 -1.24 -11.77 16.32
C GLY A 214 -1.28 -11.81 14.79
N ALA A 215 -2.35 -11.26 14.21
CA ALA A 215 -2.48 -11.15 12.75
C ALA A 215 -1.27 -10.41 12.18
N LEU A 216 -0.53 -11.06 11.28
CA LEU A 216 0.55 -10.42 10.53
C LEU A 216 -0.03 -9.99 9.19
N ARG A 217 0.05 -8.69 8.89
CA ARG A 217 -0.24 -8.20 7.55
C ARG A 217 0.89 -8.68 6.65
N ALA A 218 0.55 -9.47 5.63
CA ALA A 218 1.53 -9.83 4.62
C ALA A 218 2.14 -8.54 4.04
N THR A 219 3.48 -8.52 3.96
CA THR A 219 4.18 -7.44 3.28
C THR A 219 3.64 -7.31 1.88
N MET A 220 3.19 -6.12 1.50
CA MET A 220 2.76 -5.86 0.14
C MET A 220 3.98 -5.57 -0.74
N PHE A 221 3.95 -6.08 -1.97
CA PHE A 221 4.93 -5.75 -3.01
C PHE A 221 6.37 -6.16 -2.66
N GLY A 222 6.56 -7.33 -2.05
CA GLY A 222 7.85 -8.02 -2.02
C GLY A 222 8.26 -8.54 -3.40
N TRP A 223 9.53 -8.91 -3.57
CA TRP A 223 10.04 -9.53 -4.82
C TRP A 223 9.74 -11.03 -4.91
N GLU A 224 9.37 -11.64 -3.79
CA GLU A 224 8.99 -13.04 -3.67
C GLU A 224 7.76 -13.17 -2.78
N ILE A 225 7.02 -14.28 -2.93
CA ILE A 225 5.89 -14.59 -2.06
C ILE A 225 6.41 -14.83 -0.64
N PRO A 226 5.91 -14.09 0.39
CA PRO A 226 6.36 -14.24 1.76
C PRO A 226 6.29 -15.70 2.25
N PRO A 227 7.28 -16.17 3.04
CA PRO A 227 7.31 -17.54 3.55
C PRO A 227 6.02 -18.00 4.25
N ASP A 228 5.42 -17.15 5.07
CA ASP A 228 4.16 -17.43 5.77
C ASP A 228 2.99 -17.59 4.79
N VAL A 229 2.94 -16.77 3.74
CA VAL A 229 1.94 -16.90 2.67
C VAL A 229 2.11 -18.24 1.94
N ARG A 230 3.34 -18.61 1.54
CA ARG A 230 3.62 -19.92 0.91
C ARG A 230 3.21 -21.09 1.80
N LEU A 231 3.53 -21.02 3.09
CA LEU A 231 3.14 -22.04 4.07
C LEU A 231 1.62 -22.18 4.19
N ARG A 232 0.92 -21.04 4.32
CA ARG A 232 -0.55 -21.02 4.47
C ARG A 232 -1.23 -21.52 3.20
N LEU A 233 -0.79 -21.10 2.01
CA LEU A 233 -1.30 -21.62 0.73
C LEU A 233 -1.16 -23.15 0.66
N GLY A 234 0.00 -23.69 1.04
CA GLY A 234 0.23 -25.13 1.07
C GLY A 234 -0.66 -25.87 2.08
N ARG A 235 -0.93 -25.29 3.26
CA ARG A 235 -1.87 -25.85 4.26
C ARG A 235 -3.32 -25.83 3.78
N HIS A 236 -3.75 -24.76 3.12
CA HIS A 236 -5.08 -24.68 2.50
C HIS A 236 -5.23 -25.75 1.39
N ALA A 237 -4.20 -25.93 0.58
CA ALA A 237 -4.20 -26.96 -0.46
C ALA A 237 -4.24 -28.39 0.13
N SER A 238 -3.47 -28.66 1.19
CA SER A 238 -3.43 -30.00 1.79
C SER A 238 -4.75 -30.39 2.48
N THR A 239 -5.44 -29.41 3.07
CA THR A 239 -6.72 -29.59 3.76
C THR A 239 -7.94 -29.40 2.85
N LYS A 240 -7.73 -28.99 1.59
CA LYS A 240 -8.79 -28.62 0.62
C LYS A 240 -9.74 -27.53 1.12
N VAL A 241 -9.28 -26.70 2.05
CA VAL A 241 -10.03 -25.54 2.55
C VAL A 241 -9.81 -24.37 1.58
N PRO A 242 -10.88 -23.65 1.15
CA PRO A 242 -10.75 -22.46 0.31
C PRO A 242 -9.75 -21.43 0.88
N VAL A 243 -8.97 -20.82 -0.01
CA VAL A 243 -8.06 -19.72 0.35
C VAL A 243 -8.90 -18.48 0.70
N PRO A 244 -8.77 -17.88 1.91
CA PRO A 244 -9.52 -16.68 2.27
C PRO A 244 -8.99 -15.46 1.54
N ALA A 245 -9.82 -14.41 1.46
CA ALA A 245 -9.51 -13.19 0.74
C ALA A 245 -8.20 -12.51 1.20
N GLU A 246 -7.93 -12.48 2.51
CA GLU A 246 -6.69 -11.89 3.05
C GLU A 246 -5.43 -12.63 2.54
N LEU A 247 -5.48 -13.97 2.49
CA LEU A 247 -4.36 -14.77 2.00
C LEU A 247 -4.21 -14.63 0.49
N ALA A 248 -5.33 -14.57 -0.24
CA ALA A 248 -5.36 -14.32 -1.68
C ALA A 248 -4.78 -12.93 -2.02
N PHE A 249 -5.08 -11.91 -1.23
CA PHE A 249 -4.51 -10.56 -1.37
C PHE A 249 -2.99 -10.58 -1.15
N GLY A 250 -2.54 -11.22 -0.06
CA GLY A 250 -1.11 -11.38 0.23
C GLY A 250 -0.37 -12.11 -0.91
N TRP A 251 -0.99 -13.11 -1.52
CA TRP A 251 -0.43 -13.78 -2.69
C TRP A 251 -0.39 -12.85 -3.92
N ALA A 252 -1.51 -12.22 -4.27
CA ALA A 252 -1.63 -11.32 -5.42
C ALA A 252 -0.63 -10.16 -5.39
N CYS A 253 -0.42 -9.55 -4.22
CA CYS A 253 0.48 -8.42 -4.06
C CYS A 253 1.97 -8.78 -4.11
N ASN A 254 2.34 -10.07 -4.09
CA ASN A 254 3.72 -10.52 -4.08
C ASN A 254 4.10 -11.35 -5.31
N LEU A 255 3.24 -11.38 -6.32
CA LEU A 255 3.57 -11.92 -7.63
C LEU A 255 4.40 -10.92 -8.46
N PRO A 256 5.14 -11.40 -9.47
CA PRO A 256 5.79 -10.51 -10.44
C PRO A 256 4.80 -9.58 -11.15
N SER A 257 3.58 -10.06 -11.42
CA SER A 257 2.47 -9.33 -12.04
C SER A 257 1.69 -8.41 -11.09
N ALA A 258 2.12 -8.29 -9.82
CA ALA A 258 1.43 -7.47 -8.83
C ALA A 258 1.34 -5.98 -9.26
N PRO A 259 0.20 -5.30 -9.01
CA PRO A 259 -0.01 -3.92 -9.43
C PRO A 259 0.69 -2.91 -8.50
N ARG A 260 1.99 -2.72 -8.68
CA ARG A 260 2.87 -1.83 -7.87
C ARG A 260 2.71 -0.32 -8.15
N ARG A 261 1.54 0.11 -8.59
CA ARG A 261 1.27 1.52 -8.94
C ARG A 261 0.89 2.33 -7.69
N THR A 262 1.05 3.65 -7.78
CA THR A 262 0.75 4.61 -6.70
C THR A 262 -0.60 4.44 -6.00
N PRO A 263 -1.71 4.11 -6.68
CA PRO A 263 -2.99 3.92 -5.98
C PRO A 263 -2.94 2.76 -4.97
N ALA A 264 -2.17 1.72 -5.25
CA ALA A 264 -2.09 0.56 -4.36
C ALA A 264 -1.38 0.85 -3.03
N THR A 265 -0.47 1.83 -2.99
CA THR A 265 0.24 2.24 -1.78
C THR A 265 -0.43 3.43 -1.09
N ARG A 266 -0.90 4.43 -1.86
CA ARG A 266 -1.56 5.63 -1.30
C ARG A 266 -2.95 5.31 -0.72
N CYS A 267 -3.63 4.33 -1.29
CA CYS A 267 -4.98 3.92 -0.91
C CYS A 267 -4.97 2.46 -0.45
N GLU A 268 -3.97 2.05 0.36
CA GLU A 268 -3.83 0.66 0.80
C GLU A 268 -5.09 0.13 1.51
N PRO A 269 -5.74 0.87 2.43
CA PRO A 269 -6.97 0.41 3.08
C PRO A 269 -8.09 0.16 2.07
N GLU A 270 -8.34 1.11 1.17
CA GLU A 270 -9.38 1.02 0.14
C GLU A 270 -9.07 -0.09 -0.88
N PHE A 271 -7.80 -0.25 -1.24
CA PHE A 271 -7.35 -1.29 -2.16
C PHE A 271 -7.60 -2.68 -1.59
N ARG A 272 -7.26 -2.90 -0.33
CA ARG A 272 -7.52 -4.15 0.37
C ARG A 272 -9.02 -4.43 0.47
N GLU A 273 -9.80 -3.48 0.95
CA GLU A 273 -11.25 -3.66 1.11
C GLU A 273 -11.91 -3.95 -0.24
N LEU A 274 -11.54 -3.22 -1.30
CA LEU A 274 -12.08 -3.43 -2.63
C LEU A 274 -11.70 -4.80 -3.19
N PHE A 275 -10.46 -5.24 -2.98
CA PHE A 275 -10.02 -6.58 -3.36
C PHE A 275 -10.82 -7.65 -2.63
N GLU A 276 -11.01 -7.54 -1.31
CA GLU A 276 -11.77 -8.50 -0.53
C GLU A 276 -13.24 -8.59 -0.98
N LEU A 277 -13.88 -7.45 -1.26
CA LEU A 277 -15.25 -7.41 -1.78
C LEU A 277 -15.36 -8.06 -3.15
N ARG A 278 -14.45 -7.74 -4.08
CA ARG A 278 -14.49 -8.31 -5.43
C ARG A 278 -14.05 -9.78 -5.45
N TYR A 279 -13.13 -10.17 -4.57
CA TYR A 279 -12.74 -11.55 -4.37
C TYR A 279 -13.94 -12.39 -3.92
N ALA A 280 -14.68 -11.93 -2.91
CA ALA A 280 -15.88 -12.61 -2.43
C ALA A 280 -16.96 -12.69 -3.52
N ALA A 281 -17.11 -11.66 -4.36
CA ALA A 281 -18.06 -11.66 -5.47
C ALA A 281 -17.70 -12.70 -6.56
N VAL A 282 -16.41 -12.91 -6.84
CA VAL A 282 -15.95 -13.84 -7.90
C VAL A 282 -15.79 -15.27 -7.39
N TYR A 283 -15.24 -15.44 -6.19
CA TYR A 283 -14.82 -16.74 -5.65
C TYR A 283 -15.65 -17.22 -4.45
N GLY A 284 -16.62 -16.44 -3.98
CA GLY A 284 -17.44 -16.79 -2.82
C GLY A 284 -16.58 -16.99 -1.57
N GLN A 285 -16.59 -18.22 -1.03
CA GLN A 285 -15.78 -18.61 0.14
C GLN A 285 -14.27 -18.73 -0.18
N GLY A 286 -13.90 -18.72 -1.45
CA GLY A 286 -12.51 -18.69 -1.92
C GLY A 286 -12.16 -19.80 -2.89
N VAL A 287 -10.94 -19.74 -3.41
CA VAL A 287 -10.41 -20.72 -4.38
C VAL A 287 -9.79 -21.91 -3.65
N VAL A 288 -10.11 -23.13 -4.11
CA VAL A 288 -9.49 -24.36 -3.62
C VAL A 288 -8.28 -24.69 -4.49
N LEU A 289 -7.11 -24.84 -3.87
CA LEU A 289 -5.85 -25.06 -4.56
C LEU A 289 -5.55 -26.54 -4.79
N LYS A 290 -4.80 -26.83 -5.85
CA LYS A 290 -4.21 -28.15 -6.08
C LYS A 290 -3.03 -28.35 -5.13
N ASN A 291 -3.01 -29.46 -4.40
CA ASN A 291 -1.88 -29.87 -3.56
C ASN A 291 -0.78 -30.57 -4.38
N GLN A 292 -0.15 -29.83 -5.28
CA GLN A 292 0.91 -30.31 -6.17
C GLN A 292 2.13 -29.39 -6.06
N GLY A 293 3.32 -29.95 -6.29
CA GLY A 293 4.60 -29.24 -6.16
C GLY A 293 5.59 -29.94 -5.22
N PRO A 294 6.81 -29.41 -5.07
CA PRO A 294 7.81 -29.97 -4.17
C PRO A 294 7.41 -29.77 -2.70
N LYS A 295 8.09 -30.49 -1.78
CA LYS A 295 7.98 -30.19 -0.34
C LYS A 295 8.43 -28.76 -0.08
N LEU A 296 7.70 -28.04 0.76
CA LEU A 296 7.96 -26.65 1.04
C LEU A 296 9.31 -26.50 1.76
N LYS A 297 10.15 -25.66 1.17
CA LYS A 297 11.43 -25.22 1.72
C LYS A 297 11.38 -23.70 1.86
N ILE A 298 11.61 -23.22 3.06
CA ILE A 298 11.67 -21.80 3.39
C ILE A 298 13.13 -21.47 3.69
N ASP A 299 13.72 -20.60 2.89
CA ASP A 299 15.05 -20.07 3.11
C ASP A 299 14.92 -18.68 3.73
N TYR A 300 15.51 -18.49 4.90
CA TYR A 300 15.55 -17.23 5.62
C TYR A 300 16.98 -16.71 5.64
N ARG A 301 17.17 -15.43 5.30
CA ARG A 301 18.46 -14.76 5.43
C ARG A 301 18.42 -13.80 6.61
N PRO A 302 19.09 -14.13 7.73
CA PRO A 302 19.18 -13.22 8.86
C PRO A 302 19.87 -11.92 8.50
N ALA A 303 19.46 -10.83 9.14
CA ALA A 303 20.18 -9.55 9.08
C ALA A 303 21.49 -9.63 9.87
N SER A 304 21.47 -10.33 11.01
CA SER A 304 22.61 -10.48 11.91
C SER A 304 23.67 -11.35 11.25
N PRO A 305 24.92 -10.85 11.16
CA PRO A 305 26.04 -11.67 10.72
C PRO A 305 26.46 -12.70 11.79
N GLY A 306 25.76 -12.76 12.93
CA GLY A 306 25.94 -13.74 14.00
C GLY A 306 25.49 -15.15 13.62
N PHE A 307 24.57 -15.31 12.66
CA PHE A 307 24.10 -16.62 12.17
C PHE A 307 25.03 -17.27 11.15
N GLY A 308 25.83 -16.45 10.47
CA GLY A 308 26.83 -16.90 9.51
C GLY A 308 26.33 -17.54 8.22
N GLY A 309 25.06 -17.30 7.86
CA GLY A 309 24.48 -17.77 6.62
C GLY A 309 22.96 -17.79 6.66
N SER A 310 22.36 -18.29 5.59
CA SER A 310 20.92 -18.51 5.52
C SER A 310 20.49 -19.69 6.38
N LEU A 311 19.33 -19.57 7.01
CA LEU A 311 18.66 -20.64 7.72
C LEU A 311 17.63 -21.29 6.80
N THR A 312 17.62 -22.62 6.72
CA THR A 312 16.59 -23.35 5.97
C THR A 312 15.62 -24.01 6.93
N LEU A 313 14.35 -23.62 6.86
CA LEU A 313 13.24 -24.33 7.49
C LEU A 313 12.61 -25.31 6.51
N LYS A 314 12.67 -26.60 6.84
CA LYS A 314 11.96 -27.66 6.10
C LYS A 314 10.59 -27.89 6.73
N VAL A 315 9.54 -27.84 5.91
CA VAL A 315 8.16 -28.11 6.35
C VAL A 315 7.67 -29.38 5.64
N PRO A 316 8.00 -30.58 6.14
CA PRO A 316 7.87 -31.82 5.39
C PRO A 316 6.43 -32.18 4.98
N ASP A 317 5.44 -31.73 5.75
CA ASP A 317 4.02 -32.03 5.58
C ASP A 317 3.29 -31.05 4.66
N VAL A 318 3.98 -30.02 4.18
CA VAL A 318 3.41 -28.98 3.33
C VAL A 318 4.14 -28.93 2.00
N ARG A 319 3.39 -28.79 0.90
CA ARG A 319 3.95 -28.57 -0.44
C ARG A 319 4.00 -27.09 -0.76
N ASP A 320 4.99 -26.69 -1.54
CA ASP A 320 4.94 -25.39 -2.21
C ASP A 320 4.03 -25.49 -3.44
N VAL A 321 2.84 -24.93 -3.30
CA VAL A 321 1.77 -25.04 -4.30
C VAL A 321 1.73 -23.86 -5.27
N SER A 322 2.61 -22.87 -5.09
CA SER A 322 2.56 -21.58 -5.81
C SER A 322 2.66 -21.78 -7.32
N ASN A 323 3.64 -22.56 -7.78
CA ASN A 323 3.86 -22.81 -9.21
C ASN A 323 2.76 -23.68 -9.85
N ALA A 324 2.29 -24.71 -9.14
CA ALA A 324 1.23 -25.59 -9.65
C ALA A 324 -0.13 -24.88 -9.76
N ASN A 325 -0.29 -23.74 -9.08
CA ASN A 325 -1.48 -22.90 -9.11
C ASN A 325 -1.20 -21.51 -9.69
N ALA A 326 -0.17 -21.37 -10.55
CA ALA A 326 0.22 -20.08 -11.11
C ALA A 326 -0.93 -19.34 -11.82
N SER A 327 -1.81 -20.05 -12.55
CA SER A 327 -2.97 -19.44 -13.21
C SER A 327 -3.97 -18.82 -12.23
N VAL A 328 -4.13 -19.41 -11.03
CA VAL A 328 -4.92 -18.81 -9.95
C VAL A 328 -4.23 -17.55 -9.48
N GLY A 329 -2.91 -17.60 -9.24
CA GLY A 329 -2.12 -16.43 -8.88
C GLY A 329 -2.29 -15.27 -9.87
N GLU A 330 -2.16 -15.53 -11.17
CA GLU A 330 -2.33 -14.50 -12.21
C GLU A 330 -3.76 -13.93 -12.25
N ALA A 331 -4.79 -14.77 -12.05
CA ALA A 331 -6.17 -14.29 -11.96
C ALA A 331 -6.37 -13.37 -10.74
N LEU A 332 -5.70 -13.65 -9.61
CA LEU A 332 -5.72 -12.79 -8.43
C LEU A 332 -4.93 -11.49 -8.67
N ALA A 333 -3.79 -11.54 -9.37
CA ALA A 333 -3.04 -10.34 -9.73
C ALA A 333 -3.81 -9.43 -10.72
N ALA A 334 -4.56 -10.02 -11.66
CA ALA A 334 -5.48 -9.30 -12.53
C ALA A 334 -6.61 -8.63 -11.73
N LEU A 335 -7.25 -9.36 -10.81
CA LEU A 335 -8.26 -8.81 -9.91
C LEU A 335 -7.71 -7.64 -9.08
N ALA A 336 -6.49 -7.78 -8.54
CA ALA A 336 -5.80 -6.72 -7.83
C ALA A 336 -5.56 -5.49 -8.74
N SER A 337 -5.16 -5.72 -9.99
CA SER A 337 -4.92 -4.65 -10.97
C SER A 337 -6.19 -3.86 -11.26
N ASP A 338 -7.33 -4.54 -11.42
CA ASP A 338 -8.64 -3.92 -11.63
C ASP A 338 -9.08 -3.07 -10.42
N CYS A 339 -8.74 -3.51 -9.20
CA CYS A 339 -8.98 -2.72 -7.99
C CYS A 339 -8.14 -1.43 -8.00
N VAL A 340 -6.85 -1.53 -8.33
CA VAL A 340 -5.94 -0.37 -8.41
C VAL A 340 -6.40 0.61 -9.50
N ASP A 341 -6.86 0.13 -10.65
CA ASP A 341 -7.42 0.98 -11.71
C ASP A 341 -8.68 1.72 -11.25
N SER A 342 -9.55 1.03 -10.50
CA SER A 342 -10.77 1.63 -9.96
C SER A 342 -10.49 2.71 -8.91
N LEU A 343 -9.29 2.71 -8.31
CA LEU A 343 -8.85 3.66 -7.29
C LEU A 343 -7.99 4.80 -7.85
N ASP A 344 -7.63 4.80 -9.14
CA ASP A 344 -6.71 5.80 -9.72
C ASP A 344 -7.22 7.24 -9.55
N ALA A 345 -8.52 7.49 -9.78
CA ALA A 345 -9.11 8.81 -9.61
C ALA A 345 -9.05 9.30 -8.16
N TYR A 346 -9.38 8.43 -7.21
CA TYR A 346 -9.31 8.72 -5.77
C TYR A 346 -7.87 8.95 -5.31
N SER A 347 -6.94 8.09 -5.72
CA SER A 347 -5.52 8.25 -5.43
C SER A 347 -4.95 9.58 -5.94
N ARG A 348 -5.30 9.98 -7.17
CA ARG A 348 -4.90 11.28 -7.73
C ARG A 348 -5.48 12.45 -6.93
N TRP A 349 -6.71 12.32 -6.45
CA TRP A 349 -7.33 13.34 -5.61
C TRP A 349 -6.63 13.47 -4.26
N LEU A 350 -6.31 12.36 -3.58
CA LEU A 350 -5.51 12.37 -2.35
C LEU A 350 -4.14 13.00 -2.56
N GLY A 351 -3.48 12.70 -3.68
CA GLY A 351 -2.18 13.29 -4.01
C GLY A 351 -2.22 14.81 -4.18
N ARG A 352 -3.34 15.37 -4.65
CA ARG A 352 -3.53 16.84 -4.77
C ARG A 352 -4.02 17.48 -3.47
N ASN A 353 -4.66 16.71 -2.60
CA ASN A 353 -5.28 17.18 -1.35
C ASN A 353 -4.62 16.54 -0.13
N ALA A 354 -3.28 16.42 -0.13
CA ALA A 354 -2.55 15.72 0.93
C ALA A 354 -2.69 16.37 2.32
N GLN A 355 -3.03 17.67 2.36
CA GLN A 355 -3.31 18.43 3.59
C GLN A 355 -4.82 18.62 3.83
N GLY A 356 -5.67 18.10 2.94
CA GLY A 356 -7.13 18.24 3.01
C GLY A 356 -7.79 17.09 3.76
N ASP A 357 -9.07 17.27 4.08
CA ASP A 357 -9.88 16.24 4.71
C ASP A 357 -10.21 15.11 3.72
N ALA A 358 -9.62 13.93 3.91
CA ALA A 358 -9.87 12.74 3.09
C ALA A 358 -11.34 12.29 3.09
N SER A 359 -12.13 12.72 4.08
CA SER A 359 -13.56 12.44 4.19
C SER A 359 -14.45 13.43 3.42
N ALA A 360 -13.86 14.45 2.79
CA ALA A 360 -14.58 15.38 1.94
C ALA A 360 -15.36 14.62 0.84
N LEU A 361 -16.63 14.98 0.68
CA LEU A 361 -17.55 14.27 -0.21
C LEU A 361 -17.03 14.20 -1.65
N ALA A 362 -16.31 15.22 -2.12
CA ALA A 362 -15.66 15.25 -3.42
C ALA A 362 -14.62 14.12 -3.62
N GLY A 363 -13.87 13.76 -2.57
CA GLY A 363 -12.94 12.63 -2.58
C GLY A 363 -13.71 11.31 -2.48
N VAL A 364 -14.61 11.20 -1.52
CA VAL A 364 -15.46 10.01 -1.32
C VAL A 364 -16.22 9.62 -2.59
N ALA A 365 -16.75 10.60 -3.33
CA ALA A 365 -17.46 10.39 -4.58
C ALA A 365 -16.64 9.71 -5.69
N LEU A 366 -15.31 9.77 -5.61
CA LEU A 366 -14.40 9.10 -6.56
C LEU A 366 -14.23 7.61 -6.23
N LEU A 367 -14.58 7.17 -5.03
CA LEU A 367 -14.49 5.75 -4.65
C LEU A 367 -15.42 4.87 -5.50
N PRO A 368 -15.04 3.61 -5.76
CA PRO A 368 -15.92 2.61 -6.36
C PRO A 368 -17.20 2.41 -5.53
N LYS A 369 -18.30 2.04 -6.20
CA LYS A 369 -19.62 1.86 -5.56
C LYS A 369 -19.56 0.87 -4.39
N GLU A 370 -18.74 -0.17 -4.52
CA GLU A 370 -18.55 -1.23 -3.54
C GLU A 370 -18.06 -0.66 -2.20
N LEU A 371 -17.17 0.33 -2.24
CA LEU A 371 -16.64 0.99 -1.05
C LEU A 371 -17.60 2.03 -0.48
N LEU A 372 -18.37 2.72 -1.32
CA LEU A 372 -19.35 3.72 -0.86
C LEU A 372 -20.40 3.12 0.10
N HIS A 373 -20.75 1.85 -0.05
CA HIS A 373 -21.71 1.22 0.86
C HIS A 373 -21.23 1.09 2.30
N ARG A 374 -19.91 0.96 2.51
CA ARG A 374 -19.27 0.70 3.80
C ARG A 374 -18.52 1.92 4.34
N HIS A 375 -18.38 2.97 3.53
CA HIS A 375 -17.64 4.16 3.89
C HIS A 375 -18.34 4.97 5.00
N GLY A 376 -17.63 5.24 6.09
CA GLY A 376 -18.16 5.89 7.29
C GLY A 376 -18.17 7.43 7.28
N ALA A 377 -18.10 8.08 6.10
CA ALA A 377 -18.09 9.54 6.04
C ALA A 377 -19.46 10.11 6.46
N PRO A 378 -19.53 11.00 7.48
CA PRO A 378 -20.79 11.59 7.92
C PRO A 378 -21.57 12.28 6.78
N ALA A 379 -20.87 13.05 5.93
CA ALA A 379 -21.48 13.72 4.80
C ALA A 379 -22.13 12.76 3.78
N LEU A 380 -21.55 11.56 3.60
CA LEU A 380 -22.14 10.53 2.74
C LEU A 380 -23.38 9.91 3.40
N ALA A 381 -23.33 9.65 4.70
CA ALA A 381 -24.45 9.10 5.46
C ALA A 381 -25.64 10.07 5.47
N ASP A 382 -25.39 11.35 5.72
CA ASP A 382 -26.40 12.42 5.70
C ASP A 382 -27.04 12.55 4.33
N LEU A 383 -26.22 12.55 3.26
CA LEU A 383 -26.73 12.59 1.90
C LEU A 383 -27.60 11.37 1.58
N ARG A 384 -27.17 10.16 1.98
CA ARG A 384 -27.94 8.93 1.71
C ARG A 384 -29.27 8.93 2.47
N GLN A 385 -29.27 9.31 3.74
CA GLN A 385 -30.50 9.42 4.52
C GLN A 385 -31.46 10.47 3.96
N TRP A 386 -30.94 11.58 3.43
CA TRP A 386 -31.75 12.58 2.76
C TRP A 386 -32.33 12.03 1.45
N LEU A 387 -31.52 11.42 0.58
CA LEU A 387 -31.98 10.79 -0.66
C LEU A 387 -33.02 9.69 -0.41
N ASP A 388 -32.86 8.89 0.64
CA ASP A 388 -33.79 7.82 1.02
C ASP A 388 -35.14 8.31 1.51
N ARG A 389 -35.18 9.48 2.16
CA ARG A 389 -36.44 10.11 2.54
C ARG A 389 -37.08 10.89 1.40
N TYR A 390 -36.27 11.51 0.54
CA TYR A 390 -36.72 12.50 -0.42
C TYR A 390 -37.03 11.92 -1.80
N VAL A 391 -36.37 10.82 -2.19
CA VAL A 391 -36.53 10.17 -3.50
C VAL A 391 -37.24 8.82 -3.35
N PRO A 392 -38.58 8.77 -3.54
CA PRO A 392 -39.36 7.53 -3.44
C PRO A 392 -39.00 6.56 -4.58
N ALA A 393 -39.42 5.30 -4.44
CA ALA A 393 -39.23 4.28 -5.48
C ALA A 393 -40.15 4.47 -6.71
N GLY A 394 -41.19 5.31 -6.59
CA GLY A 394 -42.18 5.57 -7.62
C GLY A 394 -41.81 6.73 -8.52
N GLU A 395 -42.67 7.75 -8.55
CA GLU A 395 -42.54 8.88 -9.46
C GLU A 395 -41.31 9.77 -9.18
N PRO A 396 -40.74 10.41 -10.23
CA PRO A 396 -39.69 11.41 -10.06
C PRO A 396 -40.12 12.57 -9.17
N VAL A 397 -39.21 13.09 -8.36
CA VAL A 397 -39.43 14.25 -7.51
C VAL A 397 -38.75 15.46 -8.12
N VAL A 398 -39.54 16.48 -8.45
CA VAL A 398 -39.01 17.77 -8.92
C VAL A 398 -38.73 18.67 -7.72
N ALA A 399 -37.53 19.23 -7.68
CA ALA A 399 -37.06 20.08 -6.59
C ALA A 399 -36.07 21.15 -7.08
N GLY A 400 -35.88 22.19 -6.28
CA GLY A 400 -34.83 23.19 -6.53
C GLY A 400 -33.44 22.57 -6.42
N ALA A 401 -32.56 22.83 -7.39
CA ALA A 401 -31.23 22.22 -7.42
C ALA A 401 -30.32 22.68 -6.28
N ALA A 402 -30.59 23.85 -5.68
CA ALA A 402 -29.82 24.41 -4.57
C ALA A 402 -29.59 23.41 -3.43
N GLU A 403 -30.59 22.60 -3.09
CA GLU A 403 -30.50 21.70 -1.95
C GLU A 403 -29.51 20.55 -2.18
N VAL A 404 -29.49 19.98 -3.39
CA VAL A 404 -28.52 18.95 -3.80
C VAL A 404 -27.13 19.55 -3.94
N LEU A 405 -27.02 20.73 -4.55
CA LEU A 405 -25.74 21.39 -4.77
C LEU A 405 -25.07 21.81 -3.45
N ALA A 406 -25.85 22.29 -2.47
CA ALA A 406 -25.34 22.64 -1.15
C ALA A 406 -24.78 21.43 -0.39
N ARG A 407 -25.34 20.23 -0.59
CA ARG A 407 -24.82 18.99 0.00
C ARG A 407 -23.62 18.44 -0.77
N TRP A 408 -23.60 18.59 -2.09
CA TRP A 408 -22.48 18.19 -2.94
C TRP A 408 -21.21 19.00 -2.66
N GLN A 409 -21.36 20.32 -2.58
CA GLN A 409 -20.27 21.27 -2.31
C GLN A 409 -20.77 22.39 -1.39
N PRO A 410 -20.71 22.21 -0.07
CA PRO A 410 -21.03 23.26 0.89
C PRO A 410 -20.17 24.51 0.66
N GLY A 411 -20.80 25.68 0.48
CA GLY A 411 -20.09 26.94 0.17
C GLY A 411 -19.52 27.03 -1.26
N GLY A 412 -19.92 26.13 -2.17
CA GLY A 412 -19.48 26.12 -3.56
C GLY A 412 -19.92 27.34 -4.37
N ALA A 413 -19.29 27.52 -5.53
CA ALA A 413 -19.58 28.64 -6.44
C ALA A 413 -21.05 28.61 -6.92
N ALA A 414 -21.62 29.79 -7.20
CA ALA A 414 -22.98 29.93 -7.71
C ALA A 414 -23.22 29.25 -9.08
N LYS A 415 -22.16 28.80 -9.78
CA LYS A 415 -22.25 28.15 -11.08
C LYS A 415 -21.47 26.83 -11.08
N VAL A 416 -22.18 25.74 -11.33
CA VAL A 416 -21.59 24.40 -11.45
C VAL A 416 -21.01 24.22 -12.84
N GLY A 417 -19.70 23.96 -12.93
CA GLY A 417 -19.05 23.64 -14.20
C GLY A 417 -19.52 22.29 -14.77
N LYS A 418 -19.33 22.07 -16.07
CA LYS A 418 -19.70 20.78 -16.71
C LYS A 418 -18.98 19.59 -16.07
N ALA A 419 -17.73 19.76 -15.65
CA ALA A 419 -16.95 18.71 -14.98
C ALA A 419 -17.57 18.36 -13.61
N ASP A 420 -17.88 19.36 -12.79
CA ASP A 420 -18.49 19.17 -11.47
C ASP A 420 -19.90 18.57 -11.58
N ALA A 421 -20.70 19.03 -12.55
CA ALA A 421 -22.00 18.44 -12.83
C ALA A 421 -21.87 16.97 -13.23
N THR A 422 -20.88 16.63 -14.06
CA THR A 422 -20.63 15.22 -14.45
C THR A 422 -20.21 14.38 -13.24
N ALA A 423 -19.40 14.94 -12.34
CA ALA A 423 -18.98 14.27 -11.11
C ALA A 423 -20.15 14.03 -10.15
N LEU A 424 -21.00 15.04 -9.93
CA LEU A 424 -22.22 14.93 -9.13
C LEU A 424 -23.15 13.83 -9.68
N VAL A 425 -23.46 13.87 -10.96
CA VAL A 425 -24.36 12.89 -11.58
C VAL A 425 -23.79 11.48 -11.48
N THR A 426 -22.49 11.31 -11.75
CA THR A 426 -21.83 10.00 -11.64
C THR A 426 -21.82 9.49 -10.21
N PHE A 427 -21.71 10.40 -9.23
CA PHE A 427 -21.76 10.05 -7.83
C PHE A 427 -23.17 9.63 -7.39
N LEU A 428 -24.20 10.40 -7.75
CA LEU A 428 -25.60 10.03 -7.50
C LEU A 428 -25.96 8.69 -8.13
N GLU A 429 -25.46 8.42 -9.34
CA GLU A 429 -25.65 7.12 -10.01
C GLU A 429 -25.06 5.96 -9.20
N LYS A 430 -23.88 6.12 -8.61
CA LYS A 430 -23.29 5.11 -7.71
C LYS A 430 -24.16 4.88 -6.46
N LEU A 431 -24.97 5.86 -6.06
CA LEU A 431 -25.95 5.76 -4.98
C LEU A 431 -27.33 5.26 -5.44
N GLY A 432 -27.49 4.92 -6.72
CA GLY A 432 -28.76 4.46 -7.31
C GLY A 432 -29.75 5.59 -7.61
N ILE A 433 -29.28 6.84 -7.64
CA ILE A 433 -30.10 8.02 -7.91
C ILE A 433 -29.79 8.58 -9.30
N GLY A 434 -30.84 8.79 -10.09
CA GLY A 434 -30.80 9.56 -11.32
C GLY A 434 -31.17 11.01 -11.07
N ILE A 435 -30.67 11.89 -11.93
CA ILE A 435 -30.97 13.32 -11.93
C ILE A 435 -31.23 13.77 -13.37
N GLU A 436 -32.27 14.55 -13.58
CA GLU A 436 -32.52 15.30 -14.82
C GLU A 436 -32.59 16.80 -14.50
N PRO A 437 -32.00 17.69 -15.32
CA PRO A 437 -31.27 17.40 -16.55
C PRO A 437 -29.90 16.73 -16.30
N ASP A 438 -29.62 15.62 -16.99
CA ASP A 438 -28.32 14.95 -16.93
C ASP A 438 -27.37 15.50 -18.02
N VAL A 439 -26.25 16.10 -17.60
CA VAL A 439 -25.25 16.68 -18.52
C VAL A 439 -24.60 15.67 -19.46
N ARG A 440 -24.59 14.39 -19.10
CA ARG A 440 -24.06 13.29 -19.92
C ARG A 440 -25.06 12.86 -20.98
N PHE A 441 -26.35 13.12 -20.74
CA PHE A 441 -27.47 12.87 -21.65
C PHE A 441 -27.90 14.15 -22.40
N GLY A 442 -27.02 15.15 -22.46
CA GLY A 442 -27.22 16.37 -23.24
C GLY A 442 -28.13 17.41 -22.57
N GLY A 443 -28.39 17.27 -21.27
CA GLY A 443 -29.02 18.31 -20.44
C GLY A 443 -28.06 19.45 -20.06
N PRO A 444 -28.57 20.63 -19.66
CA PRO A 444 -27.75 21.67 -19.05
C PRO A 444 -27.20 21.23 -17.68
N ALA A 445 -26.15 21.91 -17.20
CA ALA A 445 -25.67 21.72 -15.84
C ALA A 445 -26.68 22.30 -14.83
N PRO A 446 -26.92 21.63 -13.68
CA PRO A 446 -27.80 22.17 -12.64
C PRO A 446 -27.34 23.55 -12.18
N SER A 447 -28.30 24.47 -12.05
CA SER A 447 -28.13 25.84 -11.56
C SER A 447 -28.76 25.95 -10.18
N PRO A 448 -28.17 26.65 -9.19
CA PRO A 448 -28.80 26.84 -7.88
C PRO A 448 -30.21 27.45 -7.95
N GLN A 449 -30.50 28.27 -8.96
CA GLN A 449 -31.83 28.86 -9.17
C GLN A 449 -32.77 27.96 -10.00
N GLY A 450 -32.26 26.87 -10.57
CA GLY A 450 -33.02 26.00 -11.46
C GLY A 450 -33.67 24.81 -10.76
N GLN A 451 -34.47 24.07 -11.52
CA GLN A 451 -35.13 22.85 -11.06
C GLN A 451 -34.37 21.61 -11.53
N ILE A 452 -34.52 20.53 -10.78
CA ILE A 452 -34.03 19.19 -11.11
C ILE A 452 -35.12 18.16 -10.79
N ALA A 453 -35.13 17.05 -11.52
CA ALA A 453 -35.91 15.87 -11.18
C ALA A 453 -34.97 14.78 -10.65
N LEU A 454 -35.25 14.26 -9.46
CA LEU A 454 -34.53 13.13 -8.85
C LEU A 454 -35.39 11.88 -8.91
N PHE A 455 -34.78 10.72 -9.17
CA PHE A 455 -35.50 9.46 -9.30
C PHE A 455 -34.60 8.25 -8.98
N ARG A 456 -35.20 7.08 -8.72
CA ARG A 456 -34.46 5.83 -8.52
C ARG A 456 -34.11 5.19 -9.86
N LEU A 457 -32.84 4.80 -10.02
CA LEU A 457 -32.37 4.13 -11.23
C LEU A 457 -32.81 2.66 -11.29
N GLU A 458 -33.31 2.23 -12.44
CA GLU A 458 -33.71 0.85 -12.73
C GLU A 458 -32.82 0.24 -13.84
N GLY A 459 -31.52 0.21 -13.58
CA GLY A 459 -30.52 -0.14 -14.59
C GLY A 459 -30.38 0.91 -15.71
N GLY A 460 -29.63 0.58 -16.75
CA GLY A 460 -29.34 1.49 -17.88
C GLY A 460 -27.85 1.80 -18.03
N GLY A 461 -27.47 2.30 -19.22
CA GLY A 461 -26.08 2.65 -19.53
C GLY A 461 -25.70 4.06 -19.08
N ALA A 462 -24.40 4.32 -18.93
CA ALA A 462 -23.87 5.66 -18.56
C ALA A 462 -23.94 6.71 -19.69
N ALA A 463 -24.57 6.37 -20.83
CA ALA A 463 -24.71 7.23 -21.99
C ALA A 463 -26.07 6.98 -22.67
N PRO A 464 -26.66 8.02 -23.29
CA PRO A 464 -27.93 7.87 -23.98
C PRO A 464 -27.82 6.99 -25.22
N THR A 465 -28.85 6.18 -25.49
CA THR A 465 -29.05 5.59 -26.80
C THR A 465 -29.44 6.66 -27.83
N ALA A 466 -29.31 6.32 -29.13
CA ALA A 466 -29.75 7.20 -30.20
C ALA A 466 -31.27 7.44 -30.16
N GLU A 467 -32.03 6.39 -29.83
CA GLU A 467 -33.49 6.45 -29.67
C GLU A 467 -33.89 7.37 -28.52
N TYR A 468 -33.28 7.21 -27.34
CA TYR A 468 -33.49 8.10 -26.21
C TYR A 468 -33.18 9.56 -26.55
N SER A 469 -32.07 9.80 -27.26
CA SER A 469 -31.66 11.15 -27.68
C SER A 469 -32.68 11.78 -28.66
N GLY A 470 -33.27 10.98 -29.55
CA GLY A 470 -34.32 11.41 -30.45
C GLY A 470 -35.59 11.83 -29.71
N ILE A 471 -36.09 10.96 -28.82
CA ILE A 471 -37.33 11.19 -28.06
C ILE A 471 -37.19 12.40 -27.13
N THR A 472 -36.10 12.50 -26.38
CA THR A 472 -35.85 13.67 -25.51
C THR A 472 -35.79 14.98 -26.28
N THR A 473 -35.31 14.96 -27.53
CA THR A 473 -35.32 16.16 -28.37
C THR A 473 -36.74 16.56 -28.77
N LEU A 474 -37.58 15.61 -29.17
CA LEU A 474 -39.01 15.87 -29.45
C LEU A 474 -39.74 16.43 -28.22
N MET A 475 -39.48 15.86 -27.04
CA MET A 475 -40.07 16.35 -25.78
C MET A 475 -39.66 17.78 -25.46
N ARG A 476 -38.40 18.17 -25.73
CA ARG A 476 -37.96 19.56 -25.56
C ARG A 476 -38.72 20.52 -26.47
N PHE A 477 -38.96 20.15 -27.72
CA PHE A 477 -39.77 20.96 -28.64
C PHE A 477 -41.21 21.08 -28.15
N ALA A 478 -41.83 19.96 -27.75
CA ALA A 478 -43.19 19.95 -27.23
C ALA A 478 -43.33 20.82 -25.96
N ALA A 479 -42.39 20.71 -25.02
CA ALA A 479 -42.37 21.51 -23.80
C ALA A 479 -42.19 23.01 -24.06
N ALA A 480 -41.39 23.38 -25.08
CA ALA A 480 -41.21 24.79 -25.44
C ALA A 480 -42.46 25.42 -26.05
N VAL A 481 -43.20 24.67 -26.88
CA VAL A 481 -44.50 25.12 -27.43
C VAL A 481 -45.48 25.34 -26.27
N ALA A 482 -45.54 24.39 -25.34
CA ALA A 482 -46.41 24.47 -24.17
C ALA A 482 -46.10 25.63 -23.22
N GLY A 483 -44.82 25.97 -23.06
CA GLY A 483 -44.38 27.11 -22.25
C GLY A 483 -44.72 28.47 -22.86
N ALA A 484 -44.95 28.55 -24.18
CA ALA A 484 -45.25 29.81 -24.88
C ALA A 484 -46.72 30.22 -24.76
N ASP A 485 -47.64 29.24 -24.72
CA ASP A 485 -49.09 29.47 -24.66
C ASP A 485 -49.66 29.40 -23.22
N GLY A 486 -48.81 29.14 -22.23
CA GLY A 486 -49.18 28.83 -20.84
C GLY A 486 -49.57 27.36 -20.70
N VAL A 487 -48.89 26.63 -19.82
CA VAL A 487 -48.91 25.15 -19.76
C VAL A 487 -50.35 24.61 -19.82
N ALA A 488 -50.78 24.16 -21.00
CA ALA A 488 -52.12 23.61 -21.17
C ALA A 488 -52.14 22.16 -20.67
N GLU A 489 -53.23 21.76 -20.02
CA GLU A 489 -53.44 20.40 -19.54
C GLU A 489 -53.34 19.35 -20.67
N ALA A 490 -53.64 19.76 -21.91
CA ALA A 490 -53.50 18.97 -23.12
C ALA A 490 -52.03 18.65 -23.48
N GLU A 491 -51.09 19.54 -23.19
CA GLU A 491 -49.67 19.37 -23.56
C GLU A 491 -48.93 18.57 -22.49
N SER A 492 -49.32 18.75 -21.23
CA SER A 492 -48.95 17.85 -20.14
C SER A 492 -49.43 16.41 -20.39
N ARG A 493 -50.58 16.24 -21.04
CA ARG A 493 -51.09 14.95 -21.49
C ARG A 493 -50.27 14.40 -22.67
N PHE A 494 -49.95 15.23 -23.66
CA PHE A 494 -49.11 14.85 -24.80
C PHE A 494 -47.73 14.32 -24.37
N LEU A 495 -47.04 14.99 -23.44
CA LEU A 495 -45.76 14.54 -22.91
C LEU A 495 -45.88 13.19 -22.18
N ARG A 496 -46.93 13.01 -21.37
CA ARG A 496 -47.20 11.75 -20.66
C ARG A 496 -47.54 10.59 -21.62
N GLU A 497 -48.35 10.85 -22.64
CA GLU A 497 -48.70 9.85 -23.67
C GLU A 497 -47.49 9.44 -24.52
N HIS A 498 -46.60 10.37 -24.86
CA HIS A 498 -45.36 10.05 -25.58
C HIS A 498 -44.38 9.23 -24.74
N VAL A 499 -44.30 9.48 -23.43
CA VAL A 499 -43.51 8.65 -22.51
C VAL A 499 -44.10 7.23 -22.43
N ALA A 500 -45.42 7.10 -22.32
CA ALA A 500 -46.10 5.81 -22.34
C ALA A 500 -45.93 5.05 -23.68
N GLY A 501 -45.90 5.80 -24.79
CA GLY A 501 -45.72 5.30 -26.15
C GLY A 501 -44.27 5.04 -26.57
N ALA A 502 -43.27 5.28 -25.72
CA ALA A 502 -41.85 5.02 -25.97
C ALA A 502 -41.51 3.52 -25.95
N LEU A 503 -42.19 2.76 -26.81
CA LEU A 503 -42.05 1.33 -27.03
C LEU A 503 -40.70 1.07 -27.74
N GLY A 504 -39.70 0.60 -26.98
CA GLY A 504 -38.35 0.35 -27.50
C GLY A 504 -37.26 0.67 -26.48
N LEU A 505 -37.50 1.66 -25.61
CA LEU A 505 -36.58 2.02 -24.54
C LEU A 505 -36.51 0.94 -23.46
N ALA A 506 -35.28 0.67 -23.00
CA ALA A 506 -35.04 -0.13 -21.80
C ALA A 506 -35.68 0.55 -20.58
N ALA A 507 -36.05 -0.24 -19.57
CA ALA A 507 -36.72 0.25 -18.35
C ALA A 507 -36.01 1.46 -17.71
N GLY A 508 -34.67 1.41 -17.60
CA GLY A 508 -33.87 2.51 -17.07
C GLY A 508 -33.94 3.81 -17.88
N GLU A 509 -33.93 3.72 -19.21
CA GLU A 509 -34.08 4.91 -20.08
C GLU A 509 -35.52 5.44 -20.06
N ARG A 510 -36.52 4.56 -19.92
CA ARG A 510 -37.93 4.97 -19.77
C ARG A 510 -38.15 5.74 -18.47
N ARG A 511 -37.65 5.24 -17.34
CA ARG A 511 -37.72 5.92 -16.04
C ARG A 511 -36.99 7.27 -16.08
N ARG A 512 -35.86 7.34 -16.76
CA ARG A 512 -35.16 8.62 -16.99
C ARG A 512 -35.97 9.57 -17.86
N LEU A 513 -36.66 9.06 -18.87
CA LEU A 513 -37.54 9.86 -19.73
C LEU A 513 -38.72 10.46 -18.95
N GLU A 514 -39.32 9.69 -18.02
CA GLU A 514 -40.35 10.18 -17.10
C GLU A 514 -39.83 11.35 -16.25
N ALA A 515 -38.63 11.23 -15.68
CA ALA A 515 -37.99 12.30 -14.92
C ALA A 515 -37.67 13.53 -15.78
N ASN A 516 -37.22 13.30 -17.03
CA ASN A 516 -36.96 14.38 -17.97
C ASN A 516 -38.25 15.14 -18.34
N ALA A 517 -39.37 14.42 -18.52
CA ALA A 517 -40.70 15.01 -18.74
C ALA A 517 -41.12 15.89 -17.56
N ALA A 518 -41.01 15.35 -16.34
CA ALA A 518 -41.37 16.06 -15.12
C ALA A 518 -40.57 17.36 -14.95
N TRP A 519 -39.26 17.32 -15.23
CA TRP A 519 -38.42 18.52 -15.22
C TRP A 519 -38.83 19.52 -16.30
N LEU A 520 -39.02 19.10 -17.56
CA LEU A 520 -39.38 19.99 -18.67
C LEU A 520 -40.71 20.74 -18.47
N LEU A 521 -41.66 20.13 -17.74
CA LEU A 521 -42.92 20.79 -17.36
C LEU A 521 -42.73 21.94 -16.36
N THR A 522 -41.64 21.92 -15.59
CA THR A 522 -41.30 23.00 -14.63
C THR A 522 -40.34 24.03 -15.21
N GLU A 523 -39.43 23.61 -16.10
CA GLU A 523 -38.49 24.48 -16.80
C GLU A 523 -38.51 24.20 -18.32
N PRO A 524 -39.44 24.84 -19.06
CA PRO A 524 -39.47 24.75 -20.51
C PRO A 524 -38.15 25.26 -21.14
N PRO A 525 -37.64 24.61 -22.20
CA PRO A 525 -36.35 24.97 -22.77
C PRO A 525 -36.44 26.29 -23.55
N SER A 526 -35.42 27.13 -23.42
CA SER A 526 -35.35 28.39 -24.16
C SER A 526 -35.16 28.18 -25.68
N PRO A 527 -35.54 29.17 -26.52
CA PRO A 527 -35.33 29.08 -27.98
C PRO A 527 -33.87 28.80 -28.37
N ALA A 528 -32.91 29.33 -27.61
CA ALA A 528 -31.49 29.05 -27.81
C ALA A 528 -31.12 27.59 -27.51
N ALA A 529 -31.73 26.98 -26.48
CA ALA A 529 -31.54 25.57 -26.15
C ALA A 529 -32.13 24.64 -27.22
N LEU A 530 -33.28 25.00 -27.80
CA LEU A 530 -33.91 24.26 -28.91
C LEU A 530 -33.05 24.27 -30.17
N LYS A 531 -32.51 25.44 -30.55
CA LYS A 531 -31.62 25.57 -31.71
C LYS A 531 -30.39 24.67 -31.55
N LYS A 532 -29.84 24.59 -30.34
CA LYS A 532 -28.71 23.70 -30.01
C LYS A 532 -29.09 22.23 -30.07
N ALA A 533 -30.28 21.85 -29.60
CA ALA A 533 -30.78 20.48 -29.67
C ALA A 533 -31.02 20.04 -31.13
N ALA A 534 -31.62 20.91 -31.96
CA ALA A 534 -31.83 20.67 -33.39
C ALA A 534 -30.51 20.41 -34.13
N ALA A 535 -29.48 21.23 -33.86
CA ALA A 535 -28.16 21.08 -34.45
C ALA A 535 -27.44 19.80 -34.01
N ALA A 536 -27.77 19.25 -32.84
CA ALA A 536 -27.18 17.99 -32.36
C ALA A 536 -27.76 16.76 -33.07
N LEU A 537 -29.02 16.82 -33.54
CA LEU A 537 -29.66 15.76 -34.33
C LEU A 537 -29.15 15.68 -35.77
N THR A 538 -28.75 16.82 -36.35
CA THR A 538 -28.25 16.90 -37.73
C THR A 538 -26.74 16.67 -37.86
N ALA A 539 -26.02 16.60 -36.73
CA ALA A 539 -24.60 16.30 -36.74
C ALA A 539 -24.36 14.81 -37.05
N PRO A 540 -23.48 14.46 -38.01
CA PRO A 540 -23.14 13.06 -38.27
C PRO A 540 -22.56 12.43 -36.99
N PRO A 541 -22.90 11.15 -36.69
CA PRO A 541 -22.45 10.51 -35.47
C PRO A 541 -20.93 10.57 -35.40
N ARG A 542 -20.41 11.25 -34.37
CA ARG A 542 -18.97 11.30 -34.11
C ARG A 542 -18.51 9.87 -33.88
N ARG A 543 -17.71 9.33 -34.81
CA ARG A 543 -17.02 8.04 -34.65
C ARG A 543 -16.27 8.08 -33.32
N ARG A 544 -16.80 7.39 -32.30
CA ARG A 544 -16.02 7.06 -31.10
C ARG A 544 -14.93 6.11 -31.59
N GLY A 545 -13.68 6.56 -31.54
CA GLY A 545 -12.52 5.73 -31.87
C GLY A 545 -12.50 4.52 -30.95
N ALA A 546 -12.95 3.37 -31.47
CA ALA A 546 -12.62 2.08 -30.91
C ALA A 546 -11.16 1.80 -31.28
N VAL A 547 -10.26 2.00 -30.32
CA VAL A 547 -8.95 1.35 -30.35
C VAL A 547 -9.20 -0.12 -30.02
N TYR A 548 -9.43 -0.93 -31.05
CA TYR A 548 -9.21 -2.37 -30.99
C TYR A 548 -8.45 -2.78 -32.24
N GLY A 549 -7.22 -3.25 -32.02
CA GLY A 549 -6.30 -3.65 -33.08
C GLY A 549 -6.83 -4.83 -33.85
N LEU A 550 -6.95 -4.66 -35.17
CA LEU A 550 -7.05 -5.76 -36.12
C LEU A 550 -5.63 -6.27 -36.39
N ARG A 551 -5.30 -7.46 -35.85
CA ARG A 551 -4.33 -8.35 -36.49
C ARG A 551 -5.00 -8.94 -37.72
N SER A 552 -4.60 -8.47 -38.89
CA SER A 552 -4.86 -9.12 -40.18
C SER A 552 -4.01 -10.39 -40.27
N GLY A 553 -4.65 -11.56 -40.25
CA GLY A 553 -4.08 -12.79 -40.76
C GLY A 553 -4.28 -12.85 -42.28
N ARG A 554 -3.18 -13.04 -43.00
CA ARG A 554 -3.16 -13.90 -44.20
C ARG A 554 -2.60 -15.24 -43.77
#